data_AF-A0A151SB28-F1
#
_entry.id   AF-A0A151SB28-F1
#
_cell.length_a   1.000
_cell.length_b   1.000
_cell.length_c   1.000
_cell.angle_alpha   90.00
_cell.angle_beta   90.00
_cell.angle_gamma   90.00
#
_symmetry.space_group_name_H-M   'P 1'
#
loop_
_entity.id
_entity.type
_entity.pdbx_description
1 polymer ?
#
loop_
_entity_poly.entity_id
_entity_poly.type
_entity_poly.pdbx_seq_one_letter_code
_entity_poly.pdbx_strand_id
1 'polypeptide(L)' 'MSLHQGMDDISTYYTKLKSIWEELSGYKPTFQCTYGGLQQLQSFTESEYVMSFLMGLNDSFS' A
#
# COMPACT_ATOMS: atom_id res chain seq x y z
N MET A 1 -7.53 3.10 9.19
CA MET A 1 -8.25 1.81 9.15
C MET A 1 -7.31 0.78 8.58
N SER A 2 -7.00 -0.30 9.30
CA SER A 2 -6.16 -1.39 8.78
C SER A 2 -7.07 -2.50 8.27
N LEU A 3 -6.91 -2.88 7.00
CA LEU A 3 -7.58 -4.05 6.42
C LEU A 3 -6.76 -5.29 6.79
N HIS A 4 -7.40 -6.27 7.41
CA HIS A 4 -6.78 -7.56 7.72
C HIS A 4 -7.34 -8.64 6.76
N GLN A 5 -6.54 -9.65 6.45
CA GLN A 5 -6.86 -10.73 5.52
C GLN A 5 -8.13 -11.49 5.96
N GLY A 6 -8.17 -11.93 7.22
CA GLY A 6 -9.33 -12.62 7.78
C GLY A 6 -9.66 -13.89 6.98
N MET A 7 -10.87 -13.94 6.41
CA MET A 7 -11.36 -15.09 5.63
C MET A 7 -11.04 -14.99 4.13
N ASP A 8 -10.52 -13.86 3.65
CA ASP A 8 -10.17 -13.71 2.24
C ASP A 8 -8.91 -14.55 1.91
N ASP A 9 -8.85 -15.07 0.69
CA ASP A 9 -7.57 -15.55 0.15
C ASP A 9 -6.62 -14.36 -0.09
N ILE A 10 -5.32 -14.65 -0.21
CA ILE A 10 -4.28 -13.62 -0.34
C ILE A 10 -4.52 -12.70 -1.54
N SER A 11 -5.00 -13.25 -2.67
CA SER A 11 -5.20 -12.48 -3.90
C SER A 11 -6.39 -11.53 -3.75
N THR A 12 -7.48 -12.01 -3.15
CA THR A 12 -8.66 -11.19 -2.84
C THR A 12 -8.30 -10.08 -1.85
N TYR A 13 -7.58 -10.42 -0.77
CA TYR A 13 -7.11 -9.44 0.21
C TYR A 13 -6.21 -8.37 -0.43
N TYR A 14 -5.21 -8.78 -1.21
CA TYR A 14 -4.32 -7.88 -1.92
C TYR A 14 -5.07 -6.96 -2.89
N THR A 15 -6.06 -7.49 -3.61
CA THR A 15 -6.88 -6.70 -4.55
C THR A 15 -7.67 -5.62 -3.83
N LYS A 16 -8.27 -5.93 -2.67
CA LYS A 16 -8.98 -4.94 -1.83
C LYS A 16 -8.04 -3.87 -1.31
N LEU A 17 -6.88 -4.25 -0.79
CA LEU A 17 -5.84 -3.29 -0.36
C LEU A 17 -5.39 -2.39 -1.51
N LYS A 18 -5.10 -2.97 -2.67
CA LYS A 18 -4.68 -2.23 -3.86
C LYS A 18 -5.73 -1.20 -4.28
N SER A 19 -7.01 -1.55 -4.27
CA SER A 19 -8.09 -0.60 -4.58
C SER A 19 -8.05 0.63 -3.67
N ILE A 20 -7.86 0.42 -2.35
CA ILE A 20 -7.76 1.51 -1.38
C ILE A 20 -6.53 2.38 -1.66
N TRP A 21 -5.38 1.78 -1.96
CA TRP A 21 -4.15 2.53 -2.26
C TRP A 21 -4.28 3.35 -3.55
N GLU A 22 -4.93 2.81 -4.59
CA GLU A 22 -5.21 3.53 -5.84
C GLU A 22 -6.14 4.72 -5.59
N GLU A 23 -7.23 4.52 -4.82
CA GLU A 23 -8.11 5.62 -4.42
C GLU A 23 -7.34 6.70 -3.65
N LEU A 24 -6.54 6.31 -2.64
CA LEU A 24 -5.69 7.24 -1.88
C LEU A 24 -4.65 7.95 -2.75
N SER A 25 -4.08 7.27 -3.73
CA SER A 25 -3.14 7.86 -4.68
C SER A 25 -3.82 8.91 -5.56
N GLY A 26 -5.10 8.73 -5.90
CA GLY A 26 -5.90 9.72 -6.62
C GLY A 26 -6.09 11.05 -5.87
N TYR A 27 -5.98 11.04 -4.54
CA TYR A 27 -6.05 12.26 -3.71
C TYR A 27 -4.67 12.89 -3.46
N LYS A 28 -3.56 12.22 -3.80
CA LYS A 28 -2.22 12.76 -3.57
C LYS A 28 -1.93 13.88 -4.57
N PRO A 29 -1.54 15.08 -4.09
CA PRO A 29 -1.14 16.16 -4.99
C PRO A 29 0.13 15.77 -5.76
N THR A 30 0.07 15.89 -7.08
CA THR A 30 1.21 15.64 -7.97
C THR A 30 2.14 16.84 -7.91
N PHE A 31 3.24 16.73 -7.16
CA PHE A 31 4.30 17.73 -7.18
C PHE A 31 5.30 17.37 -8.27
N GLN A 32 5.78 18.37 -9.02
CA GLN A 32 6.97 18.22 -9.86
C GLN A 32 8.17 18.76 -9.08
N CYS A 33 9.07 17.87 -8.67
CA CYS A 33 10.29 18.24 -7.96
C CYS A 33 11.46 18.06 -8.91
N THR A 34 12.20 19.14 -9.13
CA THR A 34 13.35 19.19 -10.04
C THR A 34 14.57 18.44 -9.50
N TYR A 35 14.56 18.02 -8.22
CA TYR A 35 15.73 17.50 -7.50
C TYR A 35 15.61 16.04 -7.03
N GLY A 36 14.85 15.20 -7.73
CA GLY A 36 14.82 13.75 -7.48
C GLY A 36 14.22 13.30 -6.14
N GLY A 37 13.92 14.21 -5.20
CA GLY A 37 13.32 13.88 -3.90
C GLY A 37 11.97 13.17 -3.98
N LEU A 38 11.26 13.31 -5.11
CA LEU A 38 10.05 12.54 -5.39
C LEU A 38 10.31 11.04 -5.54
N GLN A 39 11.45 10.62 -6.06
CA GLN A 39 11.77 9.19 -6.20
C GLN A 39 11.93 8.54 -4.82
N GLN A 40 12.61 9.23 -3.89
CA GLN A 40 12.78 8.70 -2.53
C GLN A 40 11.45 8.63 -1.78
N LEU A 41 10.56 9.61 -1.99
CA LEU A 41 9.20 9.59 -1.45
C LEU A 41 8.35 8.46 -2.06
N GLN A 42 8.51 8.20 -3.36
CA GLN A 42 7.83 7.10 -4.04
C GLN A 42 8.30 5.75 -3.49
N SER A 43 9.62 5.51 -3.38
CA SER A 43 10.16 4.28 -2.79
C SER A 43 9.74 4.08 -1.34
N PHE A 44 9.66 5.15 -0.55
CA PHE A 44 9.12 5.09 0.80
C PHE A 44 7.65 4.68 0.80
N THR A 45 6.84 5.26 -0.09
CA THR A 45 5.41 4.90 -0.24
C THR A 45 5.24 3.43 -0.64
N GLU A 46 6.06 2.91 -1.56
CA GLU A 46 6.05 1.50 -1.93
C GLU A 46 6.38 0.59 -0.75
N SER A 47 7.36 0.99 0.07
CA SER A 47 7.73 0.27 1.28
C SER A 47 6.59 0.24 2.29
N GLU A 48 5.90 1.37 2.48
CA GLU A 48 4.71 1.47 3.34
C GLU A 48 3.57 0.56 2.87
N TYR A 49 3.33 0.45 1.56
CA TYR A 49 2.33 -0.48 1.01
C TYR A 49 2.70 -1.93 1.29
N VAL A 50 3.97 -2.32 1.10
CA VAL A 50 4.44 -3.66 1.44
C VAL A 50 4.29 -3.93 2.95
N MET A 51 4.69 -2.99 3.80
CA MET A 51 4.54 -3.13 5.25
C MET A 51 3.07 -3.28 5.65
N SER A 52 2.18 -2.44 5.11
CA SER A 52 0.75 -2.52 5.40
C SER A 52 0.13 -3.83 4.95
N PHE A 53 0.57 -4.39 3.83
CA PHE A 53 0.13 -5.71 3.38
C PHE A 53 0.58 -6.79 4.36
N LEU A 54 1.87 -6.82 4.72
CA LEU A 54 2.43 -7.82 5.61
C LEU A 54 1.81 -7.76 7.01
N MET A 55 1.57 -6.56 7.55
CA MET A 55 0.95 -6.38 8.88
C MET A 55 -0.50 -6.85 8.96
N GLY A 56 -1.21 -6.91 7.83
CA GLY A 56 -2.60 -7.35 7.81
C GLY A 56 -2.79 -8.79 7.34
N LEU A 57 -1.73 -9.51 6.99
CA LEU A 57 -1.81 -10.95 6.72
C LEU A 57 -2.20 -11.73 7.98
N ASN A 58 -2.82 -12.89 7.77
CA ASN A 58 -3.09 -13.81 8.87
C ASN A 58 -1.76 -14.38 9.42
N ASP A 59 -1.71 -14.65 10.73
CA ASP A 59 -0.51 -15.19 11.40
C ASP A 59 0.04 -16.47 10.76
N SER A 60 -0.83 -17.26 10.12
CA SER A 60 -0.44 -18.47 9.38
C SER A 60 0.54 -18.21 8.22
N PHE A 61 0.68 -16.95 7.77
CA PHE A 61 1.57 -16.53 6.69
C PHE A 61 2.76 -15.68 7.19
N SER A 62 2.91 -15.51 8.51
CA SER A 62 3.97 -14.70 9.12
C SER A 62 5.20 -15.50 9.54
#